data_AF-A0A8G2C0N4-F1
#
_entry.id   AF-A0A8G2C0N4-F1
#
_cell.length_a   1.000
_cell.length_b   1.000
_cell.length_c   1.000
_cell.angle_alpha   90.00
_cell.angle_beta   90.00
_cell.angle_gamma   90.00
#
_symmetry.space_group_name_H-M   'P 1'
#
loop_
_entity.id
_entity.type
_entity.pdbx_description
1 polymer ?
#
loop_
_entity_poly.entity_id
_entity_poly.type
_entity_poly.pdbx_seq_one_letter_code
_entity_poly.pdbx_strand_id
1 'polypeptide(L)'
;MPARPIRVKLKNELGNSTSLPAGEQYLHLHGEGEDLLITCPGPEPGLCARHTGGRGRVMLLRVPQFEGQMPESWHAALPSDWEEVTLAQAHSLLPGMRVLHYAPASRLFPSIFAPLMARIDPAPPIPPARNLWLPGPKNALIIPELAHAARDLSLDSRRLPASLSPQDLRRLLDQERPSLFLSVNFHGLDPYGENQALLQAAGVPMAVWCVDNPLHLLTGQKNQLWKNMPLYVTDDWFVEPLRGMGADARHLPLGASPRFFAPGRPCPSGNDLTFVGRSAFPDKDRFFAACRIPQELEKRALAMAGREAHFGWWSRHLPELALWPGNDVRIIGLGAETASAAWRRKCLAALAKEIDLTIVGDEQWQALLPGTSIQPPVDYYSGLADTYRNASFSLNLTSLLLPHGLTQRHFDVWACGGFLLTDNTPGMNIFPRELVQAVTFSSPKEAAELLRSLASDPKRKEDLRRAWQMHVLEEHGYCRRLASITRDIIPSSSTTENPCSPWT
;
A
#
# COMPACT_ATOMS: atom_id res chain seq x y z
N MET A 1 23.39 43.04 12.73
CA MET A 1 23.29 41.59 12.44
C MET A 1 23.72 41.38 11.00
N PRO A 2 24.66 40.47 10.69
CA PRO A 2 24.98 40.18 9.29
C PRO A 2 23.71 39.66 8.59
N ALA A 3 23.42 40.20 7.40
CA ALA A 3 22.29 39.78 6.58
C ALA A 3 22.35 38.26 6.40
N ARG A 4 21.26 37.55 6.72
CA ARG A 4 21.16 36.11 6.46
C ARG A 4 21.41 35.88 4.97
N PRO A 5 22.31 34.97 4.57
CA PRO A 5 22.56 34.70 3.17
C PRO A 5 21.24 34.29 2.50
N ILE A 6 20.93 34.94 1.37
CA ILE A 6 19.74 34.62 0.56
C ILE A 6 19.97 33.23 -0.02
N ARG A 7 19.28 32.23 0.53
CA ARG A 7 19.33 30.86 0.02
C ARG A 7 18.44 30.74 -1.21
N VAL A 8 19.00 30.20 -2.30
CA VAL A 8 18.25 29.86 -3.52
C VAL A 8 17.10 28.93 -3.14
N LYS A 9 15.90 29.18 -3.68
CA LYS A 9 14.71 28.35 -3.49
C LYS A 9 14.22 27.87 -4.85
N LEU A 10 13.83 26.60 -4.94
CA LEU A 10 13.20 26.03 -6.12
C LEU A 10 12.06 25.08 -5.74
N LYS A 11 11.16 24.84 -6.68
CA LYS A 11 10.12 23.82 -6.57
C LYS A 11 10.73 22.45 -6.87
N ASN A 12 10.56 21.52 -5.93
CA ASN A 12 10.92 20.11 -6.12
C ASN A 12 9.99 19.43 -7.14
N GLU A 13 10.22 18.16 -7.45
CA GLU A 13 9.43 17.44 -8.47
C GLU A 13 7.94 17.29 -8.12
N LEU A 14 7.57 17.49 -6.86
CA LEU A 14 6.19 17.49 -6.38
C LEU A 14 5.61 18.90 -6.22
N GLY A 15 6.31 19.93 -6.71
CA GLY A 15 5.87 21.32 -6.69
C GLY A 15 6.13 22.08 -5.37
N ASN A 16 6.75 21.44 -4.37
CA ASN A 16 7.00 22.06 -3.07
C ASN A 16 8.25 22.95 -3.09
N SER A 17 8.12 24.18 -2.62
CA SER A 17 9.24 25.11 -2.51
C SER A 17 10.24 24.65 -1.44
N THR A 18 11.49 24.45 -1.84
CA THR A 18 12.59 23.99 -0.95
C THR A 18 13.78 24.95 -1.06
N SER A 19 14.43 25.25 0.06
CA SER A 19 15.65 26.07 0.07
C SER A 19 16.88 25.19 -0.09
N LEU A 20 17.80 25.59 -0.96
CA LEU A 20 19.05 24.86 -1.19
C LEU A 20 20.09 25.22 -0.13
N PRO A 21 20.61 24.24 0.61
CA PRO A 21 21.75 24.49 1.48
C PRO A 21 23.04 24.62 0.64
N ALA A 22 23.86 25.60 0.99
CA ALA A 22 25.12 25.93 0.31
C ALA A 22 26.32 25.33 1.05
N GLY A 23 27.43 25.13 0.35
CA GLY A 23 28.67 24.59 0.91
C GLY A 23 29.10 23.21 0.37
N GLU A 24 30.41 22.99 0.41
CA GLU A 24 31.11 21.82 -0.14
C GLU A 24 30.74 20.51 0.55
N GLN A 25 30.32 20.56 1.82
CA GLN A 25 29.88 19.38 2.58
C GLN A 25 28.65 18.67 2.00
N TYR A 26 27.96 19.28 1.04
CA TYR A 26 26.84 18.68 0.33
C TYR A 26 27.23 18.04 -1.01
N LEU A 27 28.48 18.22 -1.46
CA LEU A 27 29.03 17.58 -2.64
C LEU A 27 29.69 16.27 -2.23
N HIS A 28 29.24 15.18 -2.84
CA HIS A 28 29.76 13.83 -2.59
C HIS A 28 30.38 13.28 -3.86
N LEU A 29 31.57 12.70 -3.71
CA LEU A 29 32.29 12.04 -4.78
C LEU A 29 32.05 10.53 -4.69
N HIS A 30 31.70 9.92 -5.81
CA HIS A 30 31.47 8.48 -5.94
C HIS A 30 32.27 7.92 -7.11
N GLY A 31 32.59 6.63 -7.07
CA GLY A 31 33.36 5.96 -8.12
C GLY A 31 34.82 6.42 -8.20
N GLU A 32 35.61 5.72 -9.02
CA GLU A 32 37.06 5.90 -9.07
C GLU A 32 37.62 6.29 -10.45
N GLY A 33 36.76 6.43 -11.48
CA GLY A 33 37.16 6.70 -12.87
C GLY A 33 38.00 7.98 -13.11
N GLU A 34 38.64 8.04 -14.28
CA GLU A 34 39.46 9.18 -14.72
C GLU A 34 38.63 10.38 -15.20
N ASP A 35 37.52 10.09 -15.88
CA ASP A 35 36.51 11.07 -16.29
C ASP A 35 35.53 11.36 -15.15
N LEU A 36 35.07 12.61 -15.07
CA LEU A 36 34.17 13.10 -14.04
C LEU A 36 32.81 13.49 -14.62
N LEU A 37 31.73 12.92 -14.09
CA LEU A 37 30.36 13.36 -14.32
C LEU A 37 29.83 14.14 -13.12
N ILE A 38 29.54 15.42 -13.30
CA ILE A 38 28.84 16.26 -12.35
C ILE A 38 27.34 16.11 -12.61
N THR A 39 26.65 15.43 -11.70
CA THR A 39 25.22 15.12 -11.87
C THR A 39 24.32 16.26 -11.40
N CYS A 40 24.77 17.00 -10.40
CA CYS A 40 24.17 18.27 -9.98
C CYS A 40 25.24 19.08 -9.24
N PRO A 41 25.56 20.31 -9.67
CA PRO A 41 26.62 21.11 -9.05
C PRO A 41 26.13 21.88 -7.81
N GLY A 42 24.85 21.79 -7.46
CA GLY A 42 24.24 22.50 -6.33
C GLY A 42 24.07 24.00 -6.58
N PRO A 43 23.78 24.81 -5.55
CA PRO A 43 23.56 26.25 -5.68
C PRO A 43 24.84 27.06 -5.92
N GLU A 44 26.02 26.46 -5.75
CA GLU A 44 27.33 27.12 -5.85
C GLU A 44 28.26 26.33 -6.79
N PRO A 45 28.07 26.41 -8.12
CA PRO A 45 28.77 25.54 -9.08
C PRO A 45 30.29 25.70 -9.04
N GLY A 46 30.79 26.89 -8.67
CA GLY A 46 32.22 27.15 -8.50
C GLY A 46 32.91 26.24 -7.47
N LEU A 47 32.17 25.67 -6.51
CA LEU A 47 32.74 24.69 -5.58
C LEU A 47 33.15 23.38 -6.26
N CYS A 48 32.50 23.02 -7.37
CA CYS A 48 32.83 21.79 -8.10
C CYS A 48 34.24 21.83 -8.70
N ALA A 49 34.77 23.02 -9.02
CA ALA A 49 36.10 23.18 -9.65
C ALA A 49 37.22 22.49 -8.85
N ARG A 50 37.12 22.44 -7.51
CA ARG A 50 38.09 21.77 -6.64
C ARG A 50 38.19 20.26 -6.88
N HIS A 51 37.15 19.65 -7.44
CA HIS A 51 37.10 18.22 -7.75
C HIS A 51 37.47 17.90 -9.21
N THR A 52 37.58 18.92 -10.06
CA THR A 52 37.88 18.76 -11.50
C THR A 52 39.37 18.66 -11.83
N GLY A 53 40.25 19.03 -10.90
CA GLY A 53 41.70 19.03 -11.13
C GLY A 53 42.25 17.65 -11.49
N GLY A 54 43.01 17.57 -12.59
CA GLY A 54 43.68 16.35 -13.06
C GLY A 54 42.76 15.28 -13.65
N ARG A 55 41.53 15.65 -14.05
CA ARG A 55 40.57 14.76 -14.70
C ARG A 55 40.74 14.77 -16.22
N GLY A 56 40.39 13.65 -16.87
CA GLY A 56 40.41 13.53 -18.33
C GLY A 56 39.37 14.43 -18.98
N ARG A 57 38.10 14.04 -18.86
CA ARG A 57 36.93 14.84 -19.25
C ARG A 57 36.06 15.20 -18.05
N VAL A 58 35.51 16.41 -18.07
CA VAL A 58 34.50 16.85 -17.10
C VAL A 58 33.19 17.05 -17.84
N MET A 59 32.18 16.28 -17.44
CA MET A 59 30.84 16.31 -18.01
C MET A 59 29.84 16.86 -16.99
N LEU A 60 28.87 17.65 -17.44
CA LEU A 60 27.77 18.18 -16.65
C LEU A 60 26.45 17.60 -17.15
N LEU A 61 25.74 16.88 -16.27
CA LEU A 61 24.37 16.46 -16.55
C LEU A 61 23.45 17.67 -16.60
N ARG A 62 22.77 17.87 -17.73
CA ARG A 62 21.75 18.91 -17.85
C ARG A 62 20.43 18.46 -17.25
N VAL A 63 19.95 19.18 -16.26
CA VAL A 63 18.66 18.96 -15.57
C VAL A 63 17.81 20.23 -15.68
N PRO A 64 17.03 20.39 -16.76
CA PRO A 64 16.27 21.62 -17.02
C PRO A 64 15.34 22.03 -15.86
N GLN A 65 14.79 21.05 -15.14
CA GLN A 65 13.91 21.30 -13.99
C GLN A 65 14.64 21.96 -12.80
N PHE A 66 15.94 21.70 -12.64
CA PHE A 66 16.77 22.32 -11.62
C PHE A 66 17.30 23.67 -12.13
N GLU A 67 17.88 23.67 -13.33
CA GLU A 67 18.58 24.80 -13.93
C GLU A 67 17.65 25.96 -14.27
N GLY A 68 16.47 25.68 -14.82
CA GLY A 68 15.50 26.73 -15.20
C GLY A 68 14.94 27.51 -14.00
N GLN A 69 15.25 27.09 -12.77
CA GLN A 69 14.87 27.79 -11.54
C GLN A 69 16.06 28.50 -10.87
N MET A 70 17.24 28.46 -11.47
CA MET A 70 18.46 29.12 -10.96
C MET A 70 18.54 30.59 -11.43
N PRO A 71 19.20 31.47 -10.64
CA PRO A 71 19.45 32.84 -11.07
C PRO A 71 20.50 32.90 -12.19
N GLU A 72 20.51 33.98 -12.98
CA GLU A 72 21.51 34.20 -14.06
C GLU A 72 22.96 34.11 -13.57
N SER A 73 23.22 34.56 -12.33
CA SER A 73 24.55 34.46 -11.71
C SER A 73 25.03 33.02 -11.53
N TRP A 74 24.12 32.06 -11.38
CA TRP A 74 24.45 30.64 -11.31
C TRP A 74 24.90 30.12 -12.69
N HIS A 75 24.20 30.51 -13.75
CA HIS A 75 24.57 30.14 -15.12
C HIS A 75 25.92 30.72 -15.54
N ALA A 76 26.18 31.98 -15.18
CA ALA A 76 27.46 32.63 -15.44
C ALA A 76 28.65 32.01 -14.67
N ALA A 77 28.37 31.28 -13.59
CA ALA A 77 29.39 30.63 -12.75
C ALA A 77 29.72 29.19 -13.20
N LEU A 78 29.04 28.64 -14.21
CA LEU A 78 29.38 27.35 -14.79
C LEU A 78 30.58 27.49 -15.73
N PRO A 79 31.61 26.64 -15.60
CA PRO A 79 32.72 26.62 -16.56
C PRO A 79 32.27 26.23 -17.96
N SER A 80 32.75 26.95 -18.97
CA SER A 80 32.37 26.77 -20.38
C SER A 80 33.04 25.58 -21.06
N ASP A 81 34.05 24.99 -20.42
CA ASP A 81 34.84 23.86 -20.88
C ASP A 81 34.27 22.50 -20.45
N TRP A 82 33.20 22.48 -19.64
CA TRP A 82 32.52 21.24 -19.27
C TRP A 82 31.63 20.73 -20.40
N GLU A 83 31.75 19.44 -20.73
CA GLU A 83 30.94 18.76 -21.74
C GLU A 83 29.50 18.57 -21.23
N GLU A 84 28.49 19.02 -21.97
CA GLU A 84 27.10 18.85 -21.57
C GLU A 84 26.59 17.45 -21.96
N VAL A 85 25.97 16.75 -21.01
CA VAL A 85 25.36 15.45 -21.26
C VAL A 85 23.89 15.44 -20.86
N THR A 86 23.08 14.76 -21.66
CA THR A 86 21.68 14.46 -21.36
C THR A 86 21.56 13.31 -20.35
N LEU A 87 20.38 13.17 -19.74
CA LEU A 87 20.09 12.04 -18.84
C LEU A 87 20.28 10.67 -19.52
N ALA A 88 19.89 10.55 -20.79
CA ALA A 88 20.05 9.30 -21.55
C ALA A 88 21.53 8.96 -21.81
N GLN A 89 22.34 9.97 -22.13
CA GLN A 89 23.80 9.80 -22.26
C GLN A 89 24.42 9.44 -20.91
N ALA A 90 24.07 10.14 -19.83
CA ALA A 90 24.57 9.86 -18.48
C ALA A 90 24.27 8.42 -18.02
N HIS A 91 23.08 7.88 -18.33
CA HIS A 91 22.74 6.47 -18.05
C HIS A 91 23.62 5.46 -18.80
N SER A 92 24.14 5.83 -19.97
CA SER A 92 24.98 4.96 -20.81
C SER A 92 26.47 5.07 -20.42
N LEU A 93 26.87 6.20 -19.84
CA LEU A 93 28.23 6.45 -19.37
C LEU A 93 28.55 5.74 -18.04
N LEU A 94 27.54 5.54 -17.20
CA LEU A 94 27.65 4.69 -16.01
C LEU A 94 27.50 3.22 -16.43
N PRO A 95 28.36 2.28 -15.99
CA PRO A 95 29.27 2.31 -14.83
C PRO A 95 30.75 2.63 -15.15
N GLY A 96 31.54 2.99 -14.12
CA GLY A 96 32.99 3.22 -14.23
C GLY A 96 33.44 4.68 -14.28
N MET A 97 32.51 5.63 -14.25
CA MET A 97 32.81 7.04 -14.08
C MET A 97 33.10 7.41 -12.63
N ARG A 98 33.86 8.49 -12.43
CA ARG A 98 33.81 9.25 -11.18
C ARG A 98 32.63 10.21 -11.25
N VAL A 99 31.87 10.32 -10.16
CA VAL A 99 30.63 11.09 -10.11
C VAL A 99 30.67 12.08 -8.96
N LEU A 100 30.49 13.36 -9.26
CA LEU A 100 30.25 14.38 -8.25
C LEU A 100 28.75 14.68 -8.18
N HIS A 101 28.17 14.56 -6.99
CA HIS A 101 26.75 14.76 -6.76
C HIS A 101 26.48 15.69 -5.59
N TYR A 102 25.66 16.72 -5.82
CA TYR A 102 25.06 17.49 -4.75
C TYR A 102 23.92 16.70 -4.09
N ALA A 103 24.19 16.06 -2.94
CA ALA A 103 23.28 15.11 -2.29
C ALA A 103 21.84 15.61 -2.06
N PRO A 104 21.58 16.89 -1.71
CA PRO A 104 20.22 17.37 -1.56
C PRO A 104 19.38 17.27 -2.85
N ALA A 105 20.00 17.22 -4.03
CA ALA A 105 19.31 17.04 -5.31
C ALA A 105 18.52 15.73 -5.37
N SER A 106 19.03 14.65 -4.75
CA SER A 106 18.35 13.35 -4.70
C SER A 106 16.98 13.38 -4.02
N ARG A 107 16.74 14.35 -3.13
CA ARG A 107 15.41 14.56 -2.51
C ARG A 107 14.56 15.60 -3.23
N LEU A 108 15.15 16.43 -4.09
CA LEU A 108 14.46 17.44 -4.87
C LEU A 108 13.85 16.86 -6.15
N PHE A 109 14.62 16.02 -6.84
CA PHE A 109 14.19 15.34 -8.06
C PHE A 109 14.54 13.84 -8.00
N PRO A 110 14.01 13.09 -7.02
CA PRO A 110 14.31 11.67 -6.85
C PRO A 110 14.06 10.85 -8.12
N SER A 111 13.07 11.21 -8.94
CA SER A 111 12.76 10.47 -10.17
C SER A 111 13.84 10.60 -11.24
N ILE A 112 14.72 11.61 -11.12
CA ILE A 112 15.90 11.79 -11.98
C ILE A 112 17.13 11.14 -11.34
N PHE A 113 17.38 11.46 -10.07
CA PHE A 113 18.65 11.13 -9.43
C PHE A 113 18.69 9.72 -8.84
N ALA A 114 17.61 9.17 -8.29
CA ALA A 114 17.65 7.82 -7.71
C ALA A 114 18.05 6.75 -8.76
N PRO A 115 17.48 6.72 -9.98
CA PRO A 115 17.93 5.79 -11.04
C PRO A 115 19.39 5.98 -11.46
N LEU A 116 19.86 7.22 -11.48
CA LEU A 116 21.24 7.55 -11.83
C LEU A 116 22.21 7.06 -10.75
N MET A 117 21.91 7.38 -9.48
CA MET A 117 22.72 6.98 -8.33
C MET A 117 22.79 5.46 -8.18
N ALA A 118 21.69 4.74 -8.46
CA ALA A 118 21.63 3.29 -8.43
C ALA A 118 22.56 2.60 -9.47
N ARG A 119 22.99 3.32 -10.52
CA ARG A 119 23.87 2.81 -11.59
C ARG A 119 25.36 3.09 -11.38
N ILE A 120 25.71 3.95 -10.42
CA ILE A 120 27.12 4.31 -10.15
C ILE A 120 27.92 3.08 -9.74
N ASP A 121 27.33 2.32 -8.83
CA ASP A 121 27.81 1.03 -8.37
C ASP A 121 26.70 0.04 -8.74
N PRO A 122 26.73 -0.66 -9.88
CA PRO A 122 25.67 -1.59 -10.24
C PRO A 122 25.75 -2.85 -9.36
N ALA A 123 24.61 -3.46 -9.04
CA ALA A 123 24.61 -4.78 -8.41
C ALA A 123 25.29 -5.80 -9.34
N PRO A 124 25.98 -6.83 -8.81
CA PRO A 124 26.60 -7.86 -9.62
C PRO A 124 25.54 -8.55 -10.51
N PRO A 125 25.91 -8.97 -11.74
CA PRO A 125 24.98 -9.62 -12.67
C PRO A 125 24.71 -11.07 -12.25
N ILE A 126 23.90 -11.24 -11.19
CA ILE A 126 23.50 -12.54 -10.66
C ILE A 126 22.22 -13.01 -11.39
N PRO A 127 22.15 -14.28 -11.84
CA PRO A 127 20.91 -14.86 -12.36
C PRO A 127 19.77 -14.80 -11.32
N PRO A 128 18.51 -14.60 -11.74
CA PRO A 128 17.40 -14.53 -10.80
C PRO A 128 17.21 -15.87 -10.07
N ALA A 129 17.20 -15.83 -8.74
CA ALA A 129 16.85 -16.96 -7.89
C ALA A 129 15.32 -17.13 -7.84
N ARG A 130 14.85 -18.37 -7.63
CA ARG A 130 13.42 -18.69 -7.41
C ARG A 130 12.94 -18.26 -6.01
N ASN A 131 13.20 -17.02 -5.65
CA ASN A 131 12.92 -16.45 -4.34
C ASN A 131 12.05 -15.19 -4.46
N LEU A 132 11.09 -15.07 -3.55
CA LEU A 132 10.20 -13.93 -3.39
C LEU A 132 10.66 -13.10 -2.18
N TRP A 133 10.99 -11.82 -2.39
CA TRP A 133 11.30 -10.92 -1.29
C TRP A 133 10.05 -10.18 -0.81
N LEU A 134 9.76 -10.31 0.49
CA LEU A 134 8.55 -9.82 1.16
C LEU A 134 8.91 -8.87 2.32
N PRO A 135 9.06 -7.56 2.07
CA PRO A 135 9.24 -6.58 3.14
C PRO A 135 7.97 -6.41 3.98
N GLY A 136 8.12 -6.36 5.30
CA GLY A 136 7.00 -6.06 6.20
C GLY A 136 7.37 -6.11 7.69
N PRO A 137 6.57 -5.51 8.57
CA PRO A 137 6.82 -5.53 10.02
C PRO A 137 6.67 -6.94 10.55
N LYS A 138 7.29 -7.27 11.70
CA LYS A 138 7.31 -8.65 12.25
C LYS A 138 5.92 -9.28 12.43
N ASN A 139 4.90 -8.48 12.72
CA ASN A 139 3.53 -8.93 12.94
C ASN A 139 2.61 -8.57 11.75
N ALA A 140 3.17 -8.34 10.56
CA ALA A 140 2.38 -8.10 9.36
C ALA A 140 1.41 -9.25 9.10
N LEU A 141 0.15 -8.89 8.84
CA LEU A 141 -0.79 -9.77 8.16
C LEU A 141 -0.39 -9.90 6.69
N ILE A 142 -0.89 -10.92 6.00
CA ILE A 142 -0.66 -11.22 4.57
C ILE A 142 0.76 -11.72 4.25
N ILE A 143 1.81 -11.24 4.93
CA ILE A 143 3.19 -11.70 4.66
C ILE A 143 3.35 -13.21 4.93
N PRO A 144 2.88 -13.78 6.06
CA PRO A 144 2.91 -15.22 6.26
C PRO A 144 2.07 -16.00 5.23
N GLU A 145 0.91 -15.47 4.83
CA GLU A 145 0.06 -16.06 3.80
C GLU A 145 0.76 -16.08 2.43
N LEU A 146 1.43 -15.00 2.05
CA LEU A 146 2.22 -14.90 0.81
C LEU A 146 3.44 -15.84 0.84
N ALA A 147 4.09 -15.97 1.99
CA ALA A 147 5.19 -16.93 2.16
C ALA A 147 4.71 -18.39 2.01
N HIS A 148 3.46 -18.68 2.40
CA HIS A 148 2.85 -19.99 2.20
C HIS A 148 2.49 -20.19 0.71
N ALA A 149 1.79 -19.22 0.13
CA ALA A 149 1.46 -19.20 -1.30
C ALA A 149 2.70 -19.34 -2.20
N ALA A 150 3.84 -18.75 -1.81
CA ALA A 150 5.10 -18.89 -2.54
C ALA A 150 5.54 -20.35 -2.61
N ARG A 151 5.44 -21.09 -1.50
CA ARG A 151 5.78 -22.53 -1.46
C ARG A 151 4.86 -23.36 -2.34
N ASP A 152 3.57 -23.04 -2.36
CA ASP A 152 2.58 -23.70 -3.24
C ASP A 152 2.95 -23.48 -4.73
N LEU A 153 3.57 -22.34 -5.05
CA LEU A 153 4.11 -22.02 -6.37
C LEU A 153 5.56 -22.49 -6.59
N SER A 154 6.11 -23.32 -5.70
CA SER A 154 7.51 -23.76 -5.73
C SER A 154 8.51 -22.60 -5.79
N LEU A 155 8.23 -21.54 -5.04
CA LEU A 155 9.12 -20.40 -4.80
C LEU A 155 9.55 -20.41 -3.33
N ASP A 156 10.83 -20.10 -3.11
CA ASP A 156 11.29 -19.70 -1.79
C ASP A 156 10.76 -18.30 -1.45
N SER A 157 10.75 -17.95 -0.17
CA SER A 157 10.40 -16.61 0.28
C SER A 157 11.38 -16.11 1.32
N ARG A 158 11.81 -14.85 1.20
CA ARG A 158 12.63 -14.14 2.18
C ARG A 158 11.85 -12.95 2.72
N ARG A 159 11.63 -12.95 4.04
CA ARG A 159 11.08 -11.78 4.71
C ARG A 159 12.15 -10.71 4.92
N LEU A 160 11.81 -9.47 4.63
CA LEU A 160 12.67 -8.31 4.86
C LEU A 160 12.01 -7.36 5.88
N PRO A 161 12.80 -6.49 6.55
CA PRO A 161 12.24 -5.43 7.39
C PRO A 161 11.31 -4.48 6.61
N ALA A 162 10.29 -3.95 7.29
CA ALA A 162 9.40 -2.94 6.71
C ALA A 162 10.14 -1.66 6.28
N SER A 163 11.08 -1.23 7.12
CA SER A 163 11.97 -0.12 6.84
C SER A 163 13.31 -0.70 6.42
N LEU A 164 13.53 -0.78 5.11
CA LEU A 164 14.76 -1.29 4.52
C LEU A 164 15.60 -0.10 4.05
N SER A 165 16.83 0.03 4.53
CA SER A 165 17.72 1.09 4.06
C SER A 165 18.28 0.75 2.66
N PRO A 166 18.61 1.75 1.82
CA PRO A 166 19.26 1.51 0.54
C PRO A 166 20.58 0.73 0.66
N GLN A 167 21.34 0.95 1.74
CA GLN A 167 22.59 0.25 2.02
C GLN A 167 22.35 -1.24 2.34
N ASP A 168 21.34 -1.55 3.15
CA ASP A 168 20.97 -2.94 3.46
C ASP A 168 20.45 -3.66 2.22
N LEU A 169 19.62 -3.00 1.42
CA LEU A 169 19.12 -3.57 0.17
C LEU A 169 20.26 -3.86 -0.80
N ARG A 170 21.23 -2.95 -0.96
CA ARG A 170 22.42 -3.15 -1.80
C ARG A 170 23.18 -4.40 -1.37
N ARG A 171 23.49 -4.52 -0.08
CA ARG A 171 24.16 -5.70 0.48
C ARG A 171 23.40 -7.01 0.21
N LEU A 172 22.07 -6.98 0.18
CA LEU A 172 21.27 -8.15 -0.17
C LEU A 172 21.34 -8.46 -1.68
N LEU A 173 21.28 -7.44 -2.54
CA LEU A 173 21.38 -7.59 -4.00
C LEU A 173 22.77 -8.05 -4.45
N ASP A 174 23.81 -7.74 -3.68
CA ASP A 174 25.17 -8.25 -3.92
C ASP A 174 25.28 -9.77 -3.72
N GLN A 175 24.34 -10.37 -2.98
CA GLN A 175 24.33 -11.79 -2.65
C GLN A 175 23.35 -12.58 -3.51
N GLU A 176 22.21 -12.00 -3.85
CA GLU A 176 21.12 -12.69 -4.53
C GLU A 176 20.21 -11.70 -5.25
N ARG A 177 19.80 -12.05 -6.47
CA ARG A 177 18.74 -11.36 -7.20
C ARG A 177 17.42 -12.15 -7.07
N PRO A 178 16.37 -11.62 -6.43
CA PRO A 178 15.09 -12.32 -6.32
C PRO A 178 14.35 -12.34 -7.67
N SER A 179 13.47 -13.33 -7.82
CA SER A 179 12.54 -13.41 -8.96
C SER A 179 11.45 -12.33 -8.91
N LEU A 180 11.09 -11.88 -7.72
CA LEU A 180 10.11 -10.82 -7.49
C LEU A 180 10.35 -10.15 -6.13
N PHE A 181 10.28 -8.82 -6.11
CA PHE A 181 10.12 -8.04 -4.89
C PHE A 181 8.65 -7.61 -4.78
N LEU A 182 7.90 -8.21 -3.85
CA LEU A 182 6.48 -7.91 -3.66
C LEU A 182 6.29 -7.11 -2.39
N SER A 183 5.99 -5.82 -2.54
CA SER A 183 5.76 -4.90 -1.43
C SER A 183 4.27 -4.84 -1.09
N VAL A 184 3.91 -5.18 0.15
CA VAL A 184 2.56 -4.90 0.66
C VAL A 184 2.56 -3.51 1.30
N ASN A 185 1.66 -2.63 0.87
CA ASN A 185 1.52 -1.26 1.38
C ASN A 185 2.81 -0.41 1.32
N PHE A 186 3.60 -0.53 0.24
CA PHE A 186 4.88 0.18 0.06
C PHE A 186 5.97 -0.15 1.11
N HIS A 187 5.81 -1.18 1.94
CA HIS A 187 6.90 -1.63 2.80
C HIS A 187 8.16 -1.97 2.00
N GLY A 188 9.33 -1.64 2.52
CA GLY A 188 10.61 -1.82 1.85
C GLY A 188 10.90 -0.82 0.73
N LEU A 189 9.96 0.07 0.37
CA LEU A 189 10.17 1.16 -0.58
C LEU A 189 10.25 2.48 0.19
N ASP A 190 11.40 3.15 0.12
CA ASP A 190 11.63 4.40 0.83
C ASP A 190 10.90 5.58 0.16
N PRO A 191 10.69 6.69 0.89
CA PRO A 191 9.95 7.85 0.37
C PRO A 191 10.51 8.46 -0.91
N TYR A 192 11.81 8.35 -1.17
CA TYR A 192 12.48 9.00 -2.31
C TYR A 192 12.81 8.01 -3.44
N GLY A 193 12.37 6.75 -3.33
CA GLY A 193 12.46 5.76 -4.39
C GLY A 193 13.89 5.24 -4.65
N GLU A 194 14.81 5.40 -3.69
CA GLU A 194 16.17 4.87 -3.78
C GLU A 194 16.16 3.34 -3.88
N ASN A 195 15.37 2.66 -3.05
CA ASN A 195 15.21 1.21 -3.07
C ASN A 195 14.56 0.74 -4.38
N GLN A 196 13.56 1.48 -4.86
CA GLN A 196 12.94 1.17 -6.15
C GLN A 196 13.97 1.26 -7.28
N ALA A 197 14.77 2.32 -7.30
CA ALA A 197 15.83 2.51 -8.29
C ALA A 197 16.92 1.42 -8.22
N LEU A 198 17.32 1.01 -7.01
CA LEU A 198 18.27 -0.09 -6.80
C LEU A 198 17.74 -1.42 -7.35
N LEU A 199 16.48 -1.75 -7.07
CA LEU A 199 15.83 -2.95 -7.59
C LEU A 199 15.71 -2.90 -9.12
N GLN A 200 15.34 -1.76 -9.70
CA GLN A 200 15.28 -1.57 -11.15
C GLN A 200 16.65 -1.71 -11.81
N ALA A 201 17.69 -1.11 -11.23
CA ALA A 201 19.06 -1.21 -11.73
C ALA A 201 19.59 -2.65 -11.68
N ALA A 202 19.21 -3.43 -10.65
CA ALA A 202 19.49 -4.86 -10.55
C ALA A 202 18.58 -5.73 -11.45
N GLY A 203 17.64 -5.13 -12.18
CA GLY A 203 16.68 -5.83 -13.03
C GLY A 203 15.68 -6.70 -12.25
N VAL A 204 15.45 -6.43 -10.97
CA VAL A 204 14.49 -7.17 -10.15
C VAL A 204 13.07 -6.74 -10.53
N PRO A 205 12.18 -7.67 -10.94
CA PRO A 205 10.77 -7.38 -11.10
C PRO A 205 10.14 -6.97 -9.76
N MET A 206 9.25 -5.97 -9.77
CA MET A 206 8.61 -5.47 -8.56
C MET A 206 7.12 -5.26 -8.76
N ALA A 207 6.38 -5.35 -7.66
CA ALA A 207 5.02 -4.85 -7.56
C ALA A 207 4.70 -4.34 -6.16
N VAL A 208 3.70 -3.46 -6.09
CA VAL A 208 3.07 -3.07 -4.83
C VAL A 208 1.65 -3.61 -4.79
N TRP A 209 1.26 -4.19 -3.67
CA TRP A 209 -0.12 -4.53 -3.35
C TRP A 209 -0.61 -3.68 -2.16
N CYS A 210 -1.48 -2.72 -2.46
CA CYS A 210 -2.16 -1.87 -1.48
C CYS A 210 -3.39 -2.60 -0.95
N VAL A 211 -3.28 -3.07 0.29
CA VAL A 211 -4.38 -3.70 1.03
C VAL A 211 -5.11 -2.72 1.95
N ASP A 212 -4.50 -1.55 2.17
CA ASP A 212 -5.13 -0.36 2.76
C ASP A 212 -5.46 0.68 1.67
N ASN A 213 -6.07 1.80 2.08
CA ASN A 213 -6.38 2.91 1.16
C ASN A 213 -5.10 3.42 0.46
N PRO A 214 -4.96 3.24 -0.87
CA PRO A 214 -3.71 3.51 -1.58
C PRO A 214 -3.35 4.99 -1.57
N LEU A 215 -4.33 5.90 -1.54
CA LEU A 215 -4.06 7.34 -1.51
C LEU A 215 -3.50 7.80 -0.16
N HIS A 216 -3.88 7.14 0.94
CA HIS A 216 -3.23 7.34 2.24
C HIS A 216 -1.78 6.85 2.22
N LEU A 217 -1.51 5.70 1.62
CA LEU A 217 -0.17 5.12 1.50
C LEU A 217 0.74 6.03 0.64
N LEU A 218 0.22 6.57 -0.46
CA LEU A 218 0.94 7.50 -1.33
C LEU A 218 1.35 8.81 -0.65
N THR A 219 0.73 9.19 0.48
CA THR A 219 1.22 10.33 1.27
C THR A 219 2.67 10.11 1.77
N GLY A 220 3.12 8.86 1.90
CA GLY A 220 4.51 8.51 2.21
C GLY A 220 5.46 8.59 1.02
N GLN A 221 4.94 8.56 -0.21
CA GLN A 221 5.74 8.59 -1.44
C GLN A 221 6.04 10.04 -1.85
N LYS A 222 7.32 10.41 -1.82
CA LYS A 222 7.85 11.74 -2.15
C LYS A 222 8.55 11.78 -3.51
N ASN A 223 8.22 10.81 -4.36
CA ASN A 223 8.78 10.64 -5.69
C ASN A 223 7.66 10.37 -6.72
N GLN A 224 7.95 10.41 -8.04
CA GLN A 224 7.04 9.95 -9.10
C GLN A 224 7.30 8.52 -9.57
N LEU A 225 8.39 7.89 -9.13
CA LEU A 225 8.81 6.55 -9.56
C LEU A 225 7.74 5.49 -9.25
N TRP A 226 6.93 5.68 -8.22
CA TRP A 226 5.86 4.73 -7.88
C TRP A 226 4.86 4.47 -9.02
N LYS A 227 4.76 5.39 -9.99
CA LYS A 227 3.93 5.24 -11.20
C LYS A 227 4.48 4.20 -12.18
N ASN A 228 5.78 3.91 -12.10
CA ASN A 228 6.53 3.05 -13.03
C ASN A 228 6.65 1.61 -12.54
N MET A 229 5.66 1.11 -11.80
CA MET A 229 5.56 -0.28 -11.39
C MET A 229 4.09 -0.71 -11.26
N PRO A 230 3.77 -2.00 -11.45
CA PRO A 230 2.43 -2.51 -11.22
C PRO A 230 1.95 -2.25 -9.80
N LEU A 231 0.76 -1.68 -9.69
CA LEU A 231 0.09 -1.35 -8.44
C LEU A 231 -1.23 -2.11 -8.33
N TYR A 232 -1.29 -3.08 -7.44
CA TYR A 232 -2.51 -3.82 -7.13
C TYR A 232 -3.25 -3.15 -5.97
N VAL A 233 -4.57 -3.03 -6.05
CA VAL A 233 -5.42 -2.50 -4.97
C VAL A 233 -6.51 -3.50 -4.62
N THR A 234 -6.87 -3.61 -3.33
CA THR A 234 -7.95 -4.49 -2.86
C THR A 234 -9.36 -3.95 -3.10
N ASP A 235 -9.47 -2.66 -3.40
CA ASP A 235 -10.72 -1.97 -3.68
C ASP A 235 -10.62 -1.35 -5.08
N ASP A 236 -11.46 -1.86 -6.00
CA ASP A 236 -11.45 -1.48 -7.41
C ASP A 236 -11.86 -0.02 -7.66
N TRP A 237 -12.49 0.64 -6.69
CA TRP A 237 -12.79 2.07 -6.78
C TRP A 237 -11.54 2.91 -7.01
N PHE A 238 -10.39 2.50 -6.45
CA PHE A 238 -9.14 3.26 -6.58
C PHE A 238 -8.42 3.05 -7.92
N VAL A 239 -8.81 2.06 -8.73
CA VAL A 239 -8.14 1.78 -10.01
C VAL A 239 -8.18 2.99 -10.93
N GLU A 240 -9.36 3.57 -11.15
CA GLU A 240 -9.53 4.72 -12.05
C GLU A 240 -8.83 5.99 -11.53
N PRO A 241 -9.01 6.42 -10.26
CA PRO A 241 -8.25 7.54 -9.70
C PRO A 241 -6.71 7.38 -9.81
N LEU A 242 -6.19 6.17 -9.57
CA LEU A 242 -4.75 5.91 -9.65
C LEU A 242 -4.24 5.94 -11.10
N ARG A 243 -4.99 5.35 -12.05
CA ARG A 243 -4.69 5.45 -13.49
C ARG A 243 -4.72 6.88 -13.99
N GLY A 244 -5.69 7.68 -13.51
CA GLY A 244 -5.76 9.11 -13.79
C GLY A 244 -4.53 9.90 -13.32
N MET A 245 -3.79 9.39 -12.32
CA MET A 245 -2.50 9.95 -11.87
C MET A 245 -1.27 9.38 -12.59
N GLY A 246 -1.48 8.44 -13.54
CA GLY A 246 -0.45 7.82 -14.36
C GLY A 246 0.08 6.47 -13.84
N ALA A 247 -0.60 5.81 -12.91
CA ALA A 247 -0.17 4.52 -12.38
C ALA A 247 -0.68 3.33 -13.24
N ASP A 248 0.08 2.24 -13.28
CA ASP A 248 -0.40 0.92 -13.74
C ASP A 248 -1.20 0.23 -12.62
N ALA A 249 -2.41 0.74 -12.36
CA ALA A 249 -3.28 0.24 -11.30
C ALA A 249 -4.19 -0.91 -11.76
N ARG A 250 -4.32 -1.95 -10.93
CA ARG A 250 -5.14 -3.16 -11.18
C ARG A 250 -5.87 -3.59 -9.90
N HIS A 251 -7.07 -4.16 -10.05
CA HIS A 251 -7.79 -4.71 -8.91
C HIS A 251 -7.26 -6.12 -8.57
N LEU A 252 -6.91 -6.35 -7.31
CA LEU A 252 -6.59 -7.65 -6.76
C LEU A 252 -7.15 -7.74 -5.33
N PRO A 253 -8.29 -8.43 -5.13
CA PRO A 253 -8.88 -8.54 -3.81
C PRO A 253 -8.01 -9.42 -2.90
N LEU A 254 -8.25 -9.33 -1.59
CA LEU A 254 -7.66 -10.22 -0.59
C LEU A 254 -7.98 -11.70 -0.90
N GLY A 255 -7.43 -12.59 -0.07
CA GLY A 255 -7.64 -14.02 -0.21
C GLY A 255 -7.81 -14.76 1.10
N ALA A 256 -8.20 -16.02 1.00
CA ALA A 256 -8.25 -16.98 2.08
C ALA A 256 -6.89 -17.67 2.23
N SER A 257 -6.55 -17.99 3.48
CA SER A 257 -5.43 -18.87 3.80
C SER A 257 -5.97 -20.12 4.50
N PRO A 258 -6.16 -21.24 3.79
CA PRO A 258 -6.59 -22.51 4.40
C PRO A 258 -5.62 -23.01 5.47
N ARG A 259 -4.38 -22.50 5.49
CA ARG A 259 -3.39 -22.86 6.52
C ARG A 259 -3.63 -22.20 7.86
N PHE A 260 -4.20 -20.99 7.89
CA PHE A 260 -4.55 -20.29 9.14
C PHE A 260 -6.05 -20.39 9.47
N PHE A 261 -6.88 -20.49 8.44
CA PHE A 261 -8.34 -20.60 8.53
C PHE A 261 -8.80 -21.92 7.90
N ALA A 262 -8.19 -23.02 8.35
CA ALA A 262 -8.51 -24.36 7.87
C ALA A 262 -10.00 -24.68 8.03
N PRO A 263 -10.61 -25.41 7.08
CA PRO A 263 -11.94 -25.97 7.25
C PRO A 263 -12.01 -26.75 8.56
N GLY A 264 -12.89 -26.32 9.47
CA GLY A 264 -13.09 -26.96 10.77
C GLY A 264 -14.52 -27.40 10.99
N ARG A 265 -14.89 -27.58 12.26
CA ARG A 265 -16.28 -27.82 12.63
C ARG A 265 -17.16 -26.69 12.09
N PRO A 266 -18.35 -26.99 11.54
CA PRO A 266 -19.29 -25.96 11.13
C PRO A 266 -19.69 -25.12 12.35
N CYS A 267 -19.95 -23.83 12.13
CA CYS A 267 -20.54 -22.97 13.14
C CYS A 267 -21.87 -23.54 13.67
N PRO A 268 -22.23 -23.28 14.94
CA PRO A 268 -23.47 -23.79 15.51
C PRO A 268 -24.72 -23.20 14.84
N SER A 269 -25.83 -23.92 15.00
CA SER A 269 -27.17 -23.34 14.87
C SER A 269 -27.49 -22.47 16.07
N GLY A 270 -28.23 -21.39 15.87
CA GLY A 270 -28.58 -20.45 16.93
C GLY A 270 -28.82 -19.07 16.35
N ASN A 271 -28.87 -18.06 17.21
CA ASN A 271 -29.16 -16.67 16.88
C ASN A 271 -28.17 -15.67 17.51
N ASP A 272 -27.10 -16.14 18.14
CA ASP A 272 -26.02 -15.27 18.63
C ASP A 272 -25.21 -14.69 17.46
N LEU A 273 -24.71 -13.48 17.65
CA LEU A 273 -23.91 -12.76 16.67
C LEU A 273 -22.61 -12.29 17.28
N THR A 274 -21.50 -12.53 16.57
CA THR A 274 -20.19 -12.02 16.95
C THR A 274 -19.69 -10.99 15.94
N PHE A 275 -19.31 -9.81 16.42
CA PHE A 275 -18.53 -8.84 15.66
C PHE A 275 -17.11 -8.79 16.20
N VAL A 276 -16.13 -9.09 15.36
CA VAL A 276 -14.71 -8.92 15.72
C VAL A 276 -14.22 -7.61 15.09
N GLY A 277 -13.61 -6.71 15.85
CA GLY A 277 -13.09 -5.48 15.26
C GLY A 277 -12.76 -4.39 16.27
N ARG A 278 -11.89 -3.48 15.84
CA ARG A 278 -11.54 -2.30 16.63
C ARG A 278 -12.63 -1.23 16.58
N SER A 279 -12.75 -0.46 17.66
CA SER A 279 -13.66 0.68 17.74
C SER A 279 -13.28 1.79 16.76
N ALA A 280 -11.99 1.98 16.50
CA ALA A 280 -11.47 3.06 15.65
C ALA A 280 -10.27 2.63 14.78
N PHE A 281 -10.01 3.42 13.74
CA PHE A 281 -8.76 3.37 12.97
C PHE A 281 -7.52 3.45 13.90
N PRO A 282 -6.50 2.58 13.73
CA PRO A 282 -5.30 2.60 14.57
C PRO A 282 -4.55 3.92 14.46
N ASP A 283 -4.09 4.48 15.59
CA ASP A 283 -3.38 5.78 15.63
C ASP A 283 -4.12 6.94 14.94
N LYS A 284 -5.47 6.88 14.90
CA LYS A 284 -6.35 7.87 14.24
C LYS A 284 -5.95 9.31 14.55
N ASP A 285 -5.78 9.64 15.84
CA ASP A 285 -5.50 11.00 16.28
C ASP A 285 -4.16 11.52 15.74
N ARG A 286 -3.14 10.65 15.68
CA ARG A 286 -1.84 10.98 15.10
C ARG A 286 -1.93 11.10 13.58
N PHE A 287 -2.63 10.19 12.91
CA PHE A 287 -2.71 10.15 11.45
C PHE A 287 -3.47 11.35 10.88
N PHE A 288 -4.55 11.78 11.56
CA PHE A 288 -5.43 12.88 11.15
C PHE A 288 -5.24 14.17 11.96
N ALA A 289 -4.17 14.32 12.75
CA ALA A 289 -3.97 15.43 13.69
C ALA A 289 -4.20 16.83 13.06
N ALA A 290 -3.72 17.03 11.83
CA ALA A 290 -3.81 18.29 11.09
C ALA A 290 -5.06 18.41 10.20
N CYS A 291 -5.93 17.40 10.15
CA CYS A 291 -7.09 17.36 9.27
C CYS A 291 -8.31 17.99 9.95
N ARG A 292 -9.12 18.74 9.20
CA ARG A 292 -10.41 19.26 9.63
C ARG A 292 -11.40 19.11 8.48
N ILE A 293 -12.56 18.52 8.75
CA ILE A 293 -13.64 18.38 7.77
C ILE A 293 -14.65 19.53 7.94
N PRO A 294 -15.27 20.03 6.85
CA PRO A 294 -16.32 21.04 6.95
C PRO A 294 -17.53 20.52 7.73
N GLN A 295 -17.96 21.26 8.76
CA GLN A 295 -19.04 20.84 9.68
C GLN A 295 -20.36 20.53 8.96
N GLU A 296 -20.75 21.33 7.97
CA GLU A 296 -21.98 21.10 7.22
C GLU A 296 -21.91 19.82 6.38
N LEU A 297 -20.73 19.47 5.86
CA LEU A 297 -20.54 18.24 5.12
C LEU A 297 -20.54 17.01 6.04
N GLU A 298 -19.95 17.14 7.23
CA GLU A 298 -20.02 16.12 8.29
C GLU A 298 -21.46 15.84 8.71
N LYS A 299 -22.26 16.88 9.01
CA LYS A 299 -23.68 16.70 9.36
C LYS A 299 -24.45 15.96 8.26
N ARG A 300 -24.24 16.35 6.99
CA ARG A 300 -24.86 15.68 5.83
C ARG A 300 -24.47 14.20 5.75
N ALA A 301 -23.18 13.89 5.95
CA ALA A 301 -22.69 12.52 5.94
C ALA A 301 -23.29 11.68 7.09
N LEU A 302 -23.36 12.22 8.31
CA LEU A 302 -23.89 11.53 9.49
C LEU A 302 -25.40 11.30 9.44
N ALA A 303 -26.12 12.15 8.70
CA ALA A 303 -27.57 12.01 8.45
C ALA A 303 -27.91 10.90 7.45
N MET A 304 -26.95 10.40 6.67
CA MET A 304 -27.19 9.30 5.72
C MET A 304 -27.57 8.01 6.46
N ALA A 305 -28.49 7.28 5.84
CA ALA A 305 -29.04 6.04 6.38
C ALA A 305 -28.14 4.83 6.11
N GLY A 306 -27.32 4.88 5.06
CA GLY A 306 -26.47 3.77 4.63
C GLY A 306 -24.99 4.14 4.57
N ARG A 307 -24.34 3.59 3.55
CA ARG A 307 -22.88 3.62 3.33
C ARG A 307 -22.43 4.68 2.32
N GLU A 308 -23.33 5.59 1.93
CA GLU A 308 -23.12 6.53 0.82
C GLU A 308 -22.00 7.53 1.11
N ALA A 309 -21.75 7.87 2.37
CA ALA A 309 -20.68 8.78 2.80
C ALA A 309 -19.27 8.13 2.80
N HIS A 310 -18.97 7.30 1.81
CA HIS A 310 -17.68 6.66 1.61
C HIS A 310 -16.62 7.60 1.05
N PHE A 311 -15.35 7.16 0.99
CA PHE A 311 -14.22 7.95 0.54
C PHE A 311 -14.46 8.68 -0.80
N GLY A 312 -15.00 7.98 -1.79
CA GLY A 312 -15.36 8.57 -3.08
C GLY A 312 -16.50 9.60 -3.04
N TRP A 313 -17.41 9.53 -2.08
CA TRP A 313 -18.39 10.59 -1.86
C TRP A 313 -17.72 11.85 -1.31
N TRP A 314 -16.86 11.70 -0.30
CA TRP A 314 -16.10 12.81 0.26
C TRP A 314 -15.18 13.45 -0.77
N SER A 315 -14.50 12.65 -1.59
CA SER A 315 -13.63 13.14 -2.66
C SER A 315 -14.39 13.99 -3.70
N ARG A 316 -15.62 13.60 -4.05
CA ARG A 316 -16.48 14.40 -4.96
C ARG A 316 -16.97 15.71 -4.35
N HIS A 317 -17.07 15.78 -3.02
CA HIS A 317 -17.56 16.95 -2.29
C HIS A 317 -16.44 17.87 -1.80
N LEU A 318 -15.18 17.46 -1.97
CA LEU A 318 -13.98 18.24 -1.67
C LEU A 318 -13.02 18.19 -2.87
N PRO A 319 -13.47 18.60 -4.09
CA PRO A 319 -12.69 18.46 -5.32
C PRO A 319 -11.42 19.31 -5.36
N GLU A 320 -11.31 20.32 -4.50
CA GLU A 320 -10.13 21.17 -4.36
C GLU A 320 -8.95 20.47 -3.68
N LEU A 321 -9.20 19.37 -2.96
CA LEU A 321 -8.15 18.64 -2.27
C LEU A 321 -7.44 17.69 -3.23
N ALA A 322 -6.12 17.87 -3.36
CA ALA A 322 -5.30 16.95 -4.14
C ALA A 322 -5.30 15.55 -3.50
N LEU A 323 -5.55 14.52 -4.32
CA LEU A 323 -5.43 13.12 -3.89
C LEU A 323 -3.96 12.72 -3.65
N TRP A 324 -3.06 13.34 -4.42
CA TRP A 324 -1.61 13.29 -4.30
C TRP A 324 -1.03 14.38 -5.22
N PRO A 325 0.15 14.98 -4.92
CA PRO A 325 1.00 14.79 -3.75
C PRO A 325 0.49 15.53 -2.50
N GLY A 326 1.10 15.23 -1.36
CA GLY A 326 0.82 15.90 -0.09
C GLY A 326 0.01 15.05 0.89
N ASN A 327 -0.60 15.70 1.88
CA ASN A 327 -1.36 15.04 2.94
C ASN A 327 -2.85 15.42 2.94
N ASP A 328 -3.29 16.30 2.04
CA ASP A 328 -4.65 16.86 2.04
C ASP A 328 -5.72 15.78 1.82
N VAL A 329 -5.39 14.72 1.08
CA VAL A 329 -6.23 13.52 0.93
C VAL A 329 -6.65 12.88 2.26
N ARG A 330 -5.89 13.10 3.34
CA ARG A 330 -6.25 12.62 4.68
C ARG A 330 -7.49 13.33 5.23
N ILE A 331 -7.85 14.52 4.75
CA ILE A 331 -9.10 15.19 5.11
C ILE A 331 -10.30 14.41 4.55
N ILE A 332 -10.20 13.95 3.30
CA ILE A 332 -11.19 13.04 2.68
C ILE A 332 -11.29 11.75 3.51
N GLY A 333 -10.13 11.19 3.87
CA GLY A 333 -10.03 10.02 4.74
C GLY A 333 -10.70 10.21 6.10
N LEU A 334 -10.48 11.36 6.76
CA LEU A 334 -11.08 11.67 8.06
C LEU A 334 -12.61 11.70 7.97
N GLY A 335 -13.15 12.33 6.92
CA GLY A 335 -14.60 12.35 6.69
C GLY A 335 -15.19 10.94 6.54
N ALA A 336 -14.56 10.12 5.71
CA ALA A 336 -14.97 8.73 5.49
C ALA A 336 -14.85 7.88 6.76
N GLU A 337 -13.78 8.03 7.55
CA GLU A 337 -13.61 7.32 8.82
C GLU A 337 -14.65 7.75 9.87
N THR A 338 -14.97 9.04 9.95
CA THR A 338 -16.03 9.56 10.83
C THR A 338 -17.40 8.96 10.45
N ALA A 339 -17.73 8.96 9.16
CA ALA A 339 -18.94 8.31 8.67
C ALA A 339 -18.92 6.78 8.94
N SER A 340 -17.76 6.12 8.78
CA SER A 340 -17.60 4.69 9.02
C SER A 340 -17.87 4.32 10.47
N ALA A 341 -17.36 5.10 11.42
CA ALA A 341 -17.58 4.88 12.85
C ALA A 341 -19.05 5.05 13.22
N ALA A 342 -19.71 6.07 12.65
CA ALA A 342 -21.14 6.30 12.86
C ALA A 342 -22.00 5.16 12.29
N TRP A 343 -21.73 4.71 11.06
CA TRP A 343 -22.41 3.56 10.43
C TRP A 343 -22.25 2.30 11.27
N ARG A 344 -21.01 1.99 11.67
CA ARG A 344 -20.71 0.80 12.49
C ARG A 344 -21.48 0.81 13.80
N ARG A 345 -21.45 1.93 14.52
CA ARG A 345 -22.19 2.09 15.78
C ARG A 345 -23.70 1.96 15.59
N LYS A 346 -24.28 2.57 14.53
CA LYS A 346 -25.72 2.43 14.22
C LYS A 346 -26.12 0.97 14.00
N CYS A 347 -25.33 0.22 13.22
CA CYS A 347 -25.60 -1.20 12.96
C CYS A 347 -25.52 -2.04 14.23
N LEU A 348 -24.41 -1.95 14.96
CA LEU A 348 -24.19 -2.75 16.17
C LEU A 348 -25.22 -2.42 17.26
N ALA A 349 -25.55 -1.14 17.47
CA ALA A 349 -26.54 -0.72 18.46
C ALA A 349 -27.97 -1.18 18.10
N ALA A 350 -28.30 -1.29 16.81
CA ALA A 350 -29.58 -1.84 16.39
C ALA A 350 -29.64 -3.35 16.61
N LEU A 351 -28.58 -4.07 16.23
CA LEU A 351 -28.49 -5.52 16.40
C LEU A 351 -28.48 -5.92 17.88
N ALA A 352 -27.75 -5.21 18.73
CA ALA A 352 -27.69 -5.47 20.18
C ALA A 352 -29.07 -5.41 20.89
N LYS A 353 -30.09 -4.79 20.27
CA LYS A 353 -31.45 -4.74 20.83
C LYS A 353 -32.28 -5.98 20.51
N GLU A 354 -31.90 -6.72 19.47
CA GLU A 354 -32.69 -7.81 18.89
C GLU A 354 -32.10 -9.19 19.17
N ILE A 355 -30.79 -9.26 19.42
CA ILE A 355 -30.02 -10.50 19.51
C ILE A 355 -28.90 -10.40 20.54
N ASP A 356 -28.41 -11.56 21.01
CA ASP A 356 -27.22 -11.63 21.84
C ASP A 356 -25.97 -11.31 20.99
N LEU A 357 -25.51 -10.06 21.10
CA LEU A 357 -24.33 -9.56 20.41
C LEU A 357 -23.10 -9.66 21.32
N THR A 358 -22.09 -10.37 20.84
CA THR A 358 -20.73 -10.33 21.40
C THR A 358 -19.81 -9.53 20.50
N ILE A 359 -19.04 -8.61 21.10
CA ILE A 359 -17.99 -7.85 20.43
C ILE A 359 -16.64 -8.34 20.92
N VAL A 360 -15.78 -8.76 20.00
CA VAL A 360 -14.39 -9.11 20.27
C VAL A 360 -13.52 -7.97 19.77
N GLY A 361 -13.01 -7.15 20.68
CA GLY A 361 -12.39 -5.88 20.32
C GLY A 361 -11.78 -5.16 21.50
N ASP A 362 -11.37 -3.92 21.26
CA ASP A 362 -10.78 -3.07 22.29
C ASP A 362 -11.80 -2.57 23.33
N GLU A 363 -11.29 -2.15 24.50
CA GLU A 363 -12.09 -1.75 25.65
C GLU A 363 -12.96 -0.51 25.40
N GLN A 364 -12.64 0.32 24.39
CA GLN A 364 -13.44 1.49 24.05
C GLN A 364 -14.87 1.11 23.62
N TRP A 365 -15.11 -0.13 23.19
CA TRP A 365 -16.46 -0.62 22.93
C TRP A 365 -17.40 -0.52 24.13
N GLN A 366 -16.88 -0.60 25.37
CA GLN A 366 -17.69 -0.54 26.59
C GLN A 366 -18.44 0.77 26.71
N ALA A 367 -17.79 1.87 26.33
CA ALA A 367 -18.41 3.20 26.31
C ALA A 367 -19.33 3.40 25.09
N LEU A 368 -19.02 2.76 23.96
CA LEU A 368 -19.76 2.93 22.71
C LEU A 368 -21.07 2.12 22.67
N LEU A 369 -21.10 0.96 23.31
CA LEU A 369 -22.23 0.01 23.31
C LEU A 369 -22.43 -0.58 24.71
N PRO A 370 -22.89 0.24 25.68
CA PRO A 370 -23.11 -0.21 27.06
C PRO A 370 -24.14 -1.35 27.11
N GLY A 371 -23.87 -2.38 27.91
CA GLY A 371 -24.74 -3.55 28.07
C GLY A 371 -24.53 -4.66 27.04
N THR A 372 -23.64 -4.48 26.06
CA THR A 372 -23.23 -5.54 25.11
C THR A 372 -22.10 -6.39 25.70
N SER A 373 -22.07 -7.69 25.40
CA SER A 373 -20.95 -8.56 25.77
C SER A 373 -19.68 -8.16 25.03
N ILE A 374 -18.63 -7.76 25.76
CA ILE A 374 -17.35 -7.34 25.17
C ILE A 374 -16.24 -8.27 25.67
N GLN A 375 -15.52 -8.84 24.71
CA GLN A 375 -14.39 -9.74 24.91
C GLN A 375 -13.12 -9.08 24.37
N PRO A 376 -11.95 -9.37 24.98
CA PRO A 376 -10.69 -8.78 24.54
C PRO A 376 -10.32 -9.20 23.11
N PRO A 377 -9.43 -8.44 22.43
CA PRO A 377 -8.98 -8.80 21.09
C PRO A 377 -8.33 -10.20 21.08
N VAL A 378 -8.64 -10.97 20.04
CA VAL A 378 -8.02 -12.28 19.79
C VAL A 378 -6.91 -12.17 18.74
N ASP A 379 -5.89 -12.99 18.88
CA ASP A 379 -4.82 -13.09 17.90
C ASP A 379 -5.33 -13.72 16.58
N TYR A 380 -4.89 -13.12 15.47
CA TYR A 380 -5.35 -13.49 14.14
C TYR A 380 -4.97 -14.92 13.75
N TYR A 381 -3.76 -15.37 14.11
CA TYR A 381 -3.23 -16.67 13.65
C TYR A 381 -3.57 -17.84 14.57
N SER A 382 -3.86 -17.59 15.85
CA SER A 382 -4.06 -18.65 16.85
C SER A 382 -5.48 -18.78 17.40
N GLY A 383 -6.26 -17.71 17.48
CA GLY A 383 -7.57 -17.73 18.14
C GLY A 383 -8.76 -17.35 17.26
N LEU A 384 -8.53 -16.52 16.23
CA LEU A 384 -9.62 -15.90 15.49
C LEU A 384 -10.51 -16.89 14.72
N ALA A 385 -9.93 -17.95 14.16
CA ALA A 385 -10.70 -18.99 13.47
C ALA A 385 -11.68 -19.72 14.41
N ASP A 386 -11.28 -19.97 15.66
CA ASP A 386 -12.16 -20.59 16.66
C ASP A 386 -13.27 -19.65 17.10
N THR A 387 -12.99 -18.35 17.24
CA THR A 387 -14.04 -17.35 17.48
C THR A 387 -15.13 -17.42 16.42
N TYR A 388 -14.76 -17.47 15.13
CA TYR A 388 -15.73 -17.55 14.05
C TYR A 388 -16.49 -18.88 13.98
N ARG A 389 -15.84 -20.00 14.33
CA ARG A 389 -16.49 -21.32 14.39
C ARG A 389 -17.43 -21.48 15.59
N ASN A 390 -17.28 -20.67 16.64
CA ASN A 390 -18.09 -20.78 17.84
C ASN A 390 -19.31 -19.86 17.83
N ALA A 391 -19.31 -18.84 16.98
CA ALA A 391 -20.45 -17.95 16.81
C ALA A 391 -21.47 -18.55 15.84
N SER A 392 -22.78 -18.46 16.15
CA SER A 392 -23.80 -18.84 15.16
C SER A 392 -23.72 -17.94 13.93
N PHE A 393 -23.53 -16.64 14.12
CA PHE A 393 -23.31 -15.70 13.04
C PHE A 393 -22.10 -14.82 13.35
N SER A 394 -21.32 -14.50 12.33
CA SER A 394 -20.32 -13.45 12.36
C SER A 394 -20.82 -12.24 11.56
N LEU A 395 -20.48 -11.03 12.00
CA LEU A 395 -20.82 -9.79 11.31
C LEU A 395 -19.57 -9.17 10.67
N ASN A 396 -19.70 -8.73 9.41
CA ASN A 396 -18.80 -7.79 8.80
C ASN A 396 -19.48 -6.43 8.57
N LEU A 397 -18.72 -5.37 8.81
CA LEU A 397 -19.07 -3.99 8.49
C LEU A 397 -17.85 -3.32 7.86
N THR A 398 -17.89 -3.15 6.55
CA THR A 398 -16.73 -2.71 5.76
C THR A 398 -16.41 -1.24 6.03
N SER A 399 -15.14 -0.86 6.17
CA SER A 399 -14.77 0.55 6.38
C SER A 399 -15.20 1.42 5.19
N LEU A 400 -15.74 2.60 5.45
CA LEU A 400 -16.08 3.58 4.41
C LEU A 400 -14.85 4.26 3.80
N LEU A 401 -13.65 4.01 4.34
CA LEU A 401 -12.37 4.36 3.71
C LEU A 401 -12.13 3.60 2.40
N LEU A 402 -12.78 2.46 2.23
CA LEU A 402 -12.73 1.60 1.05
C LEU A 402 -14.14 1.54 0.45
N PRO A 403 -14.46 2.40 -0.54
CA PRO A 403 -15.77 2.47 -1.18
C PRO A 403 -16.35 1.13 -1.64
N HIS A 404 -15.56 0.31 -2.31
CA HIS A 404 -15.97 -1.00 -2.80
C HIS A 404 -15.26 -2.14 -2.08
N GLY A 405 -14.47 -1.86 -1.05
CA GLY A 405 -13.60 -2.83 -0.42
C GLY A 405 -14.30 -4.08 0.13
N LEU A 406 -13.49 -5.11 0.30
CA LEU A 406 -13.78 -6.30 1.10
C LEU A 406 -12.79 -6.37 2.24
N THR A 407 -13.25 -6.76 3.42
CA THR A 407 -12.37 -7.05 4.55
C THR A 407 -11.85 -8.49 4.49
N GLN A 408 -10.75 -8.76 5.19
CA GLN A 408 -10.22 -10.12 5.37
C GLN A 408 -11.28 -11.10 5.94
N ARG A 409 -12.27 -10.58 6.68
CA ARG A 409 -13.36 -11.37 7.29
C ARG A 409 -14.24 -12.08 6.26
N HIS A 410 -14.41 -11.51 5.06
CA HIS A 410 -15.09 -12.19 3.95
C HIS A 410 -14.40 -13.50 3.60
N PHE A 411 -13.07 -13.52 3.57
CA PHE A 411 -12.32 -14.70 3.18
C PHE A 411 -12.16 -15.68 4.34
N ASP A 412 -11.81 -15.17 5.52
CA ASP A 412 -11.50 -16.00 6.70
C ASP A 412 -12.71 -16.77 7.24
N VAL A 413 -13.85 -16.08 7.43
CA VAL A 413 -15.01 -16.66 8.12
C VAL A 413 -15.58 -17.82 7.31
N TRP A 414 -15.76 -17.62 6.01
CA TRP A 414 -16.26 -18.67 5.14
C TRP A 414 -15.24 -19.81 4.98
N ALA A 415 -13.94 -19.51 4.87
CA ALA A 415 -12.90 -20.55 4.77
C ALA A 415 -12.87 -21.48 6.00
N CYS A 416 -12.94 -20.92 7.21
CA CYS A 416 -12.81 -21.72 8.44
C CYS A 416 -14.09 -22.47 8.86
N GLY A 417 -15.19 -22.31 8.12
CA GLY A 417 -16.49 -22.93 8.41
C GLY A 417 -17.42 -22.09 9.30
N GLY A 418 -17.15 -20.80 9.47
CA GLY A 418 -18.07 -19.85 10.07
C GLY A 418 -19.15 -19.39 9.09
N PHE A 419 -20.09 -18.56 9.57
CA PHE A 419 -21.15 -17.97 8.76
C PHE A 419 -21.12 -16.45 8.87
N LEU A 420 -20.86 -15.74 7.76
CA LEU A 420 -20.77 -14.28 7.73
C LEU A 420 -22.05 -13.64 7.21
N LEU A 421 -22.56 -12.65 7.95
CA LEU A 421 -23.45 -11.60 7.44
C LEU A 421 -22.62 -10.35 7.17
N THR A 422 -22.88 -9.65 6.08
CA THR A 422 -22.08 -8.49 5.69
C THR A 422 -22.91 -7.36 5.11
N ASP A 423 -22.39 -6.15 5.17
CA ASP A 423 -22.98 -5.06 4.41
C ASP A 423 -22.78 -5.23 2.90
N ASN A 424 -23.76 -4.77 2.13
CA ASN A 424 -23.71 -4.83 0.67
C ASN A 424 -22.73 -3.78 0.12
N THR A 425 -21.52 -4.21 -0.25
CA THR A 425 -20.53 -3.36 -0.94
C THR A 425 -20.42 -3.76 -2.42
N PRO A 426 -20.12 -2.81 -3.33
CA PRO A 426 -19.92 -3.15 -4.74
C PRO A 426 -18.84 -4.24 -4.97
N GLY A 427 -17.84 -4.36 -4.10
CA GLY A 427 -16.81 -5.41 -4.21
C GLY A 427 -17.34 -6.83 -4.02
N MET A 428 -18.54 -7.02 -3.47
CA MET A 428 -19.17 -8.34 -3.38
C MET A 428 -19.46 -8.95 -4.77
N ASN A 429 -19.42 -8.14 -5.84
CA ASN A 429 -19.61 -8.59 -7.23
C ASN A 429 -18.52 -9.56 -7.73
N ILE A 430 -17.44 -9.77 -6.96
CA ILE A 430 -16.46 -10.83 -7.27
C ILE A 430 -16.99 -12.23 -6.96
N PHE A 431 -18.10 -12.35 -6.22
CA PHE A 431 -18.72 -13.61 -5.81
C PHE A 431 -20.04 -13.84 -6.58
N PRO A 432 -20.54 -15.10 -6.64
CA PRO A 432 -21.82 -15.43 -7.26
C PRO A 432 -22.99 -14.64 -6.66
N ARG A 433 -23.81 -14.04 -7.53
CA ARG A 433 -24.89 -13.13 -7.14
C ARG A 433 -25.88 -13.78 -6.18
N GLU A 434 -26.22 -15.05 -6.39
CA GLU A 434 -27.17 -15.77 -5.53
C GLU A 434 -26.65 -15.93 -4.10
N LEU A 435 -25.34 -16.19 -3.95
CA LEU A 435 -24.70 -16.31 -2.64
C LEU A 435 -24.65 -14.95 -1.93
N VAL A 436 -24.27 -13.90 -2.66
CA VAL A 436 -24.20 -12.52 -2.16
C VAL A 436 -25.54 -12.07 -1.59
N GLN A 437 -26.62 -12.17 -2.37
CA GLN A 437 -27.97 -11.73 -1.97
C GLN A 437 -28.47 -12.41 -0.70
N ALA A 438 -28.02 -13.63 -0.43
CA ALA A 438 -28.45 -14.40 0.74
C ALA A 438 -27.78 -13.99 2.05
N VAL A 439 -26.72 -13.17 2.02
CA VAL A 439 -25.93 -12.81 3.22
C VAL A 439 -25.68 -11.31 3.39
N THR A 440 -26.08 -10.49 2.40
CA THR A 440 -25.87 -9.04 2.44
C THR A 440 -27.08 -8.26 2.97
N PHE A 441 -26.83 -7.14 3.64
CA PHE A 441 -27.85 -6.16 4.04
C PHE A 441 -27.43 -4.72 3.69
N SER A 442 -28.38 -3.81 3.57
CA SER A 442 -28.14 -2.38 3.28
C SER A 442 -28.56 -1.45 4.42
N SER A 443 -29.28 -1.96 5.42
CA SER A 443 -29.69 -1.19 6.60
C SER A 443 -29.60 -2.03 7.89
N PRO A 444 -29.51 -1.40 9.08
CA PRO A 444 -29.51 -2.12 10.35
C PRO A 444 -30.76 -2.98 10.56
N LYS A 445 -31.91 -2.52 10.05
CA LYS A 445 -33.18 -3.25 10.11
C LYS A 445 -33.12 -4.52 9.25
N GLU A 446 -32.64 -4.40 8.02
CA GLU A 446 -32.44 -5.55 7.12
C GLU A 446 -31.46 -6.57 7.70
N ALA A 447 -30.39 -6.13 8.37
CA ALA A 447 -29.44 -7.02 9.03
C ALA A 447 -30.14 -7.93 10.08
N ALA A 448 -31.01 -7.35 10.91
CA ALA A 448 -31.76 -8.08 11.93
C ALA A 448 -32.82 -9.01 11.32
N GLU A 449 -33.51 -8.58 10.25
CA GLU A 449 -34.47 -9.41 9.51
C GLU A 449 -33.78 -10.60 8.83
N LEU A 450 -32.64 -10.37 8.20
CA LEU A 450 -31.85 -11.41 7.54
C LEU A 450 -31.38 -12.47 8.54
N LEU A 451 -30.83 -12.04 9.68
CA LEU A 451 -30.41 -12.96 10.74
C LEU A 451 -31.58 -13.80 11.25
N ARG A 452 -32.73 -13.18 11.58
CA ARG A 452 -33.92 -13.91 12.06
C ARG A 452 -34.40 -14.93 11.03
N SER A 453 -34.44 -14.56 9.75
CA SER A 453 -34.83 -15.47 8.68
C SER A 453 -33.90 -16.68 8.60
N LEU A 454 -32.58 -16.47 8.62
CA LEU A 454 -31.60 -17.57 8.56
C LEU A 454 -31.56 -18.41 9.84
N ALA A 455 -31.75 -17.81 11.01
CA ALA A 455 -31.82 -18.52 12.27
C ALA A 455 -33.05 -19.45 12.35
N SER A 456 -34.15 -19.06 11.69
CA SER A 456 -35.37 -19.88 11.61
C SER A 456 -35.29 -21.04 10.61
N ASP A 457 -34.26 -21.07 9.75
CA ASP A 457 -34.02 -22.14 8.77
C ASP A 457 -32.57 -22.65 8.82
N PRO A 458 -32.24 -23.51 9.80
CA PRO A 458 -30.88 -24.04 9.98
C PRO A 458 -30.36 -24.82 8.76
N LYS A 459 -31.26 -25.45 7.99
CA LYS A 459 -30.88 -26.22 6.79
C LYS A 459 -30.40 -25.27 5.70
N ARG A 460 -31.17 -24.23 5.40
CA ARG A 460 -30.77 -23.20 4.42
C ARG A 460 -29.47 -22.51 4.83
N LYS A 461 -29.29 -22.22 6.12
CA LYS A 461 -28.03 -21.67 6.65
C LYS A 461 -26.85 -22.60 6.37
N GLU A 462 -26.97 -23.90 6.66
CA GLU A 462 -25.89 -24.86 6.42
C GLU A 462 -25.58 -25.05 4.92
N ASP A 463 -26.61 -25.06 4.06
CA ASP A 463 -26.43 -25.13 2.60
C ASP A 463 -25.65 -23.92 2.09
N LEU A 464 -26.00 -22.71 2.52
CA LEU A 464 -25.28 -21.47 2.20
C LEU A 464 -23.85 -21.48 2.75
N ARG A 465 -23.66 -21.95 4.00
CA ARG A 465 -22.34 -22.03 4.64
C ARG A 465 -21.38 -22.89 3.81
N ARG A 466 -21.84 -24.08 3.39
CA ARG A 466 -21.06 -25.00 2.56
C ARG A 466 -20.74 -24.39 1.20
N ALA A 467 -21.73 -23.78 0.54
CA ALA A 467 -21.53 -23.14 -0.76
C ALA A 467 -20.48 -22.02 -0.70
N TRP A 468 -20.56 -21.16 0.33
CA TRP A 468 -19.57 -20.10 0.55
C TRP A 468 -18.17 -20.65 0.86
N GLN A 469 -18.06 -21.65 1.74
CA GLN A 469 -16.78 -22.26 2.08
C GLN A 469 -16.11 -22.88 0.86
N MET A 470 -16.85 -23.67 0.07
CA MET A 470 -16.34 -24.28 -1.16
C MET A 470 -15.86 -23.20 -2.13
N HIS A 471 -16.71 -22.21 -2.42
CA HIS A 471 -16.38 -21.16 -3.39
C HIS A 471 -15.14 -20.35 -3.01
N VAL A 472 -15.01 -19.95 -1.73
CA VAL A 472 -13.87 -19.15 -1.26
C VAL A 472 -12.56 -19.93 -1.30
N LEU A 473 -12.58 -21.20 -0.87
CA LEU A 473 -11.39 -22.06 -0.89
C LEU A 473 -10.96 -22.37 -2.32
N GLU A 474 -11.92 -22.61 -3.21
CA GLU A 474 -11.65 -22.91 -4.61
C GLU A 474 -11.12 -21.69 -5.36
N GLU A 475 -11.75 -20.51 -5.27
CA GLU A 475 -11.48 -19.39 -6.18
C GLU A 475 -10.71 -18.22 -5.56
N HIS A 476 -10.66 -18.12 -4.22
CA HIS A 476 -10.18 -16.93 -3.53
C HIS A 476 -8.99 -17.15 -2.59
N GLY A 477 -8.13 -18.15 -2.82
CA GLY A 477 -6.90 -18.35 -2.03
C GLY A 477 -5.75 -17.38 -2.35
N TYR A 478 -4.87 -17.13 -1.37
CA TYR A 478 -3.65 -16.31 -1.58
C TYR A 478 -2.69 -16.87 -2.64
N CYS A 479 -2.63 -18.20 -2.82
CA CYS A 479 -1.88 -18.82 -3.92
C CYS A 479 -2.30 -18.25 -5.28
N ARG A 480 -3.61 -18.12 -5.53
CA ARG A 480 -4.14 -17.56 -6.78
C ARG A 480 -3.81 -16.09 -6.95
N ARG A 481 -3.80 -15.31 -5.85
CA ARG A 481 -3.40 -13.89 -5.89
C ARG A 481 -1.94 -13.75 -6.28
N LEU A 482 -1.06 -14.51 -5.63
CA LEU A 482 0.36 -14.51 -5.96
C LEU A 482 0.61 -15.02 -7.39
N ALA A 483 -0.09 -16.07 -7.83
CA ALA A 483 0.00 -16.58 -9.20
C ALA A 483 -0.43 -15.55 -10.25
N SER A 484 -1.44 -14.73 -9.95
CA SER A 484 -1.84 -13.62 -10.82
C SER A 484 -0.74 -12.57 -10.91
N ILE A 485 -0.17 -12.17 -9.76
CA ILE A 485 0.92 -11.19 -9.72
C ILE A 485 2.15 -11.70 -10.48
N THR A 486 2.54 -12.95 -10.28
CA THR A 486 3.73 -13.51 -10.94
C THR A 486 3.52 -13.65 -12.44
N ARG A 487 2.34 -14.09 -12.90
CA ARG A 487 2.01 -14.17 -14.34
C ARG A 487 2.05 -12.80 -15.02
N ASP A 488 1.60 -11.77 -14.33
CA ASP A 488 1.51 -10.41 -14.86
C ASP A 488 2.89 -9.72 -15.01
N ILE A 489 3.89 -10.16 -14.25
CA ILE A 489 5.16 -9.44 -14.08
C ILE A 489 6.37 -10.27 -14.55
N ILE A 490 6.33 -11.59 -14.38
CA ILE A 490 7.41 -12.49 -14.77
C ILE A 490 7.11 -12.98 -16.20
N PRO A 491 7.96 -12.67 -17.20
CA PRO A 491 7.81 -13.18 -18.56
C PRO A 491 7.75 -14.71 -18.55
N SER A 492 6.70 -15.29 -19.15
CA SER A 492 6.41 -16.72 -19.05
C SER A 492 7.55 -17.62 -19.55
N SER A 493 7.88 -18.64 -18.75
CA SER A 493 8.14 -19.99 -19.27
C SER A 493 6.88 -20.81 -18.97
N SER A 494 6.41 -21.53 -19.99
CA SER A 494 5.18 -22.33 -20.00
C SER A 494 4.97 -23.17 -18.72
N THR A 495 3.86 -22.94 -18.02
CA THR A 495 3.29 -23.93 -17.09
C THR A 495 1.76 -23.95 -17.20
N THR A 496 1.24 -25.10 -17.62
CA THR A 496 -0.19 -25.43 -17.83
C THR A 496 -0.71 -26.41 -16.78
N GLU A 497 -0.39 -26.18 -15.51
CA GLU A 497 -1.04 -26.86 -14.39
C GLU A 497 -1.56 -25.81 -13.40
N ASN A 498 -2.65 -26.09 -12.68
CA ASN A 498 -3.16 -25.22 -11.63
C ASN A 498 -2.46 -25.60 -10.30
N PRO A 499 -1.39 -24.90 -9.88
CA PRO A 499 -0.63 -25.26 -8.67
C PRO A 499 -1.39 -24.95 -7.38
N CYS A 500 -2.54 -24.27 -7.44
CA CYS A 500 -3.24 -23.71 -6.29
C CYS A 500 -4.45 -24.54 -5.85
N SER A 501 -4.31 -25.87 -5.75
CA SER A 501 -5.37 -26.70 -5.19
C SER A 501 -5.48 -26.45 -3.67
N PRO A 502 -6.67 -26.11 -3.14
CA PRO A 502 -6.85 -25.97 -1.69
C PRO A 502 -6.89 -27.31 -0.95
N TRP A 503 -6.85 -28.44 -1.66
CA TRP A 503 -7.02 -29.80 -1.15
C TRP A 503 -5.72 -30.63 -1.11
N THR A 504 -4.59 -30.01 -1.44
CA THR A 504 -3.22 -30.55 -1.32
C THR A 504 -2.54 -29.92 -0.12
#